data_AF-A0AAJ7EIC4-F1
#
_entry.id   AF-A0AAJ7EIC4-F1
#
_cell.length_a   1.000
_cell.length_b   1.000
_cell.length_c   1.000
_cell.angle_alpha   90.00
_cell.angle_beta   90.00
_cell.angle_gamma   90.00
#
_symmetry.space_group_name_H-M   'P 1'
#
loop_
_entity.id
_entity.type
_entity.pdbx_description
1 polymer ?
#
loop_
_entity_poly.entity_id
_entity_poly.type
_entity_poly.pdbx_seq_one_letter_code
_entity_poly.pdbx_strand_id
1 'polypeptide(L)'
;MTTSAKPLFISNKILTLPSVVIFQVAIFTRQWIRDFKTQKEPGVSSMLTRGADKLAPSAHRLARTEKSTHVVGPAVYNRLPDHVTAAPSLTSFKNRLKTVLVERDLYLYEEFLSKHFFL
;
A
#
# COMPACT_ATOMS: atom_id res chain seq x y z
N MET A 1 7.92 28.25 -19.99
CA MET A 1 7.65 27.86 -18.59
C MET A 1 6.89 26.55 -18.59
N THR A 2 7.50 25.44 -18.21
CA THR A 2 6.81 24.14 -18.10
C THR A 2 6.11 24.08 -16.74
N THR A 3 4.87 24.57 -16.67
CA THR A 3 4.01 24.38 -15.51
C THR A 3 3.75 22.89 -15.32
N SER A 4 4.26 22.33 -14.23
CA SER A 4 4.02 20.93 -13.87
C SER A 4 2.52 20.68 -13.68
N ALA A 5 1.98 19.54 -14.10
CA ALA A 5 0.56 19.20 -13.96
C ALA A 5 0.15 18.89 -12.50
N LYS A 6 1.12 18.78 -11.59
CA LYS A 6 0.95 18.47 -10.17
C LYS A 6 -0.16 19.24 -9.43
N PRO A 7 -0.12 20.59 -9.40
CA PRO A 7 -1.16 21.37 -8.74
C PRO A 7 -2.56 21.15 -9.32
N LEU A 8 -2.67 20.77 -10.60
CA LEU A 8 -3.96 20.47 -11.23
C LEU A 8 -4.54 19.14 -10.74
N PHE A 9 -3.71 18.13 -10.50
CA PHE A 9 -4.17 16.83 -9.99
C PHE A 9 -4.66 16.95 -8.54
N ILE A 10 -3.92 17.71 -7.72
CA ILE A 10 -4.29 17.98 -6.33
C ILE A 10 -5.59 18.80 -6.28
N SER A 11 -5.70 19.89 -7.04
CA SER A 11 -6.89 20.76 -7.01
C SER A 11 -8.16 20.04 -7.47
N ASN A 12 -8.05 19.15 -8.47
CA ASN A 12 -9.17 18.36 -8.98
C ASN A 12 -9.40 17.04 -8.23
N LYS A 13 -8.57 16.72 -7.22
CA LYS A 13 -8.62 15.45 -6.46
C LYS A 13 -8.53 14.21 -7.38
N ILE A 14 -7.70 14.32 -8.41
CA ILE A 14 -7.43 13.26 -9.39
C ILE A 14 -6.22 12.46 -8.94
N LEU A 15 -6.34 11.14 -9.00
CA LEU A 15 -5.22 10.24 -8.74
C LEU A 15 -4.37 10.11 -10.00
N THR A 16 -3.05 10.18 -9.83
CA THR A 16 -2.10 9.79 -10.87
C THR A 16 -2.14 8.30 -11.14
N LEU A 17 -1.60 7.85 -12.28
CA LEU A 17 -1.61 6.44 -12.65
C LEU A 17 -0.94 5.52 -11.59
N PRO A 18 0.26 5.83 -11.04
CA PRO A 18 0.84 5.03 -9.97
C PRO A 18 -0.03 5.01 -8.71
N SER A 19 -0.66 6.14 -8.37
CA SER A 19 -1.59 6.23 -7.24
C SER A 19 -2.80 5.32 -7.44
N VAL A 20 -3.33 5.22 -8.66
CA VAL A 20 -4.43 4.29 -8.98
C VAL A 20 -4.00 2.84 -8.78
N VAL A 21 -2.80 2.46 -9.21
CA VAL A 21 -2.27 1.10 -9.00
C VAL A 21 -2.14 0.79 -7.51
N ILE A 22 -1.53 1.69 -6.74
CA ILE A 22 -1.38 1.55 -5.28
C ILE A 22 -2.74 1.45 -4.60
N PHE A 23 -3.69 2.29 -5.01
CA PHE A 23 -5.05 2.29 -4.49
C PHE A 23 -5.74 0.94 -4.69
N GLN A 24 -5.66 0.37 -5.90
CA GLN A 24 -6.23 -0.93 -6.21
C GLN A 24 -5.57 -2.06 -5.44
N VAL A 25 -4.23 -2.09 -5.37
CA VAL A 25 -3.46 -3.11 -4.63
C VAL A 25 -3.79 -3.06 -3.14
N ALA A 26 -3.87 -1.87 -2.56
CA ALA A 26 -4.22 -1.67 -1.15
C ALA A 26 -5.66 -2.11 -0.84
N ILE A 27 -6.62 -1.79 -1.71
CA ILE A 27 -8.02 -2.24 -1.56
C ILE A 27 -8.10 -3.75 -1.64
N PHE A 28 -7.46 -4.36 -2.63
CA PHE A 28 -7.40 -5.81 -2.78
C PHE A 28 -6.85 -6.44 -1.49
N THR A 29 -5.72 -5.94 -1.00
CA THR A 29 -5.09 -6.46 0.23
C THR A 29 -6.01 -6.33 1.44
N ARG A 30 -6.73 -5.21 1.58
CA ARG A 30 -7.70 -5.00 2.67
C ARG A 30 -8.92 -5.91 2.58
N GLN A 31 -9.42 -6.18 1.36
CA GLN A 31 -10.56 -7.06 1.14
C GLN A 31 -10.23 -8.50 1.48
N TRP A 32 -9.02 -8.94 1.12
CA TRP A 32 -8.54 -10.31 1.32
C TRP A 32 -7.60 -10.42 2.52
N ILE A 33 -7.70 -9.50 3.49
CA ILE A 33 -6.75 -9.38 4.61
C ILE A 33 -6.62 -10.68 5.42
N ARG A 34 -7.69 -11.48 5.48
CA ARG A 34 -7.75 -12.76 6.20
C ARG A 34 -6.97 -13.89 5.52
N ASP A 35 -6.73 -13.77 4.22
CA ASP A 35 -6.01 -14.78 3.42
C ASP A 35 -4.49 -14.53 3.45
N PHE A 36 -4.07 -13.35 3.89
CA PHE A 36 -2.67 -13.03 4.09
C PHE A 36 -2.21 -13.48 5.47
N LYS A 37 -1.13 -14.27 5.49
CA LYS A 37 -0.47 -14.66 6.73
C LYS A 37 0.11 -13.43 7.41
N THR A 38 -0.07 -13.32 8.72
CA THR A 38 0.66 -12.34 9.55
C THR A 38 2.00 -12.92 10.00
N GLN A 39 2.98 -12.07 10.28
CA GLN A 39 4.29 -12.52 10.78
C GLN A 39 4.21 -13.25 12.14
N LYS A 40 3.07 -13.11 12.84
CA LYS A 40 2.74 -13.81 14.09
C LYS A 40 2.34 -15.28 13.91
N GLU A 41 2.00 -15.71 12.69
CA GLU A 41 1.55 -17.08 12.47
C GLU A 41 2.68 -18.12 12.66
N PRO A 42 2.39 -19.26 13.31
CA PRO A 42 3.36 -20.33 13.50
C PRO A 42 3.83 -20.86 12.14
N GLY A 43 5.13 -20.73 11.87
CA GLY A 43 5.77 -21.16 10.62
C GLY A 43 6.34 -20.02 9.74
N VAL A 44 6.11 -18.75 10.08
CA VAL A 44 6.67 -17.58 9.35
C VAL A 44 7.85 -16.95 10.08
N SER A 45 7.75 -16.74 11.40
CA SER A 45 8.86 -16.28 12.24
C SER A 45 8.71 -16.85 13.64
N SER A 46 9.71 -17.56 14.16
CA SER A 46 9.72 -18.07 15.54
C SER A 46 10.13 -17.00 16.57
N MET A 47 10.59 -15.83 16.11
CA MET A 47 11.00 -14.73 16.96
C MET A 47 9.99 -13.57 16.86
N LEU A 48 9.55 -13.07 18.02
CA LEU A 48 8.75 -11.86 18.17
C LEU A 48 9.59 -10.63 17.82
N THR A 49 9.82 -10.39 16.52
CA THR A 49 10.53 -9.21 16.03
C THR A 49 9.59 -8.02 15.91
N ARG A 50 10.11 -6.80 16.15
CA ARG A 50 9.40 -5.52 15.96
C ARG A 50 8.74 -5.50 14.57
N GLY A 51 7.42 -5.66 14.50
CA GLY A 51 6.68 -5.81 13.24
C GLY A 51 5.74 -7.02 13.16
N ALA A 52 5.52 -7.75 14.25
CA ALA A 52 4.66 -8.94 14.29
C ALA A 52 3.23 -8.74 13.75
N ASP A 53 2.69 -7.52 13.85
CA ASP A 53 1.34 -7.17 13.35
C ASP A 53 1.32 -6.87 11.84
N LYS A 54 2.49 -6.86 11.18
CA LYS A 54 2.60 -6.64 9.73
C LYS A 54 2.26 -7.93 8.98
N LEU A 55 1.68 -7.76 7.79
CA LEU A 55 1.46 -8.85 6.86
C LEU A 55 2.79 -9.43 6.43
N ALA A 56 2.93 -10.74 6.45
CA ALA A 56 4.12 -11.40 5.98
C ALA A 56 4.22 -11.23 4.46
N PRO A 57 5.36 -10.77 3.92
CA PRO A 57 5.57 -10.85 2.48
C PRO A 57 5.50 -12.32 2.08
N SER A 58 4.63 -12.65 1.12
CA SER A 58 4.53 -14.01 0.59
C SER A 58 5.87 -14.41 0.01
N ALA A 59 6.44 -15.55 0.41
CA ALA A 59 7.67 -16.06 -0.19
C ALA A 59 7.35 -16.69 -1.56
N HIS A 60 7.99 -16.21 -2.62
CA HIS A 60 7.76 -16.69 -3.98
C HIS A 60 9.08 -17.10 -4.62
N ARG A 61 9.11 -18.31 -5.17
CA ARG A 61 10.30 -18.90 -5.82
C ARG A 61 10.46 -18.50 -7.28
N LEU A 62 9.44 -17.92 -7.90
CA LEU A 62 9.37 -17.62 -9.33
C LEU A 62 9.24 -16.10 -9.54
N ALA A 63 10.14 -15.52 -10.33
CA ALA A 63 10.10 -14.10 -10.72
C ALA A 63 8.77 -13.69 -11.38
N ARG A 64 8.05 -14.66 -11.98
CA ARG A 64 6.75 -14.42 -12.61
C ARG A 64 5.64 -14.07 -11.62
N THR A 65 5.75 -14.49 -10.36
CA THR A 65 4.77 -14.15 -9.32
C THR A 65 5.14 -12.91 -8.51
N GLU A 66 6.36 -12.37 -8.67
CA GLU A 66 6.82 -11.13 -7.99
C GLU A 66 5.88 -9.94 -8.24
N LYS A 67 5.28 -9.86 -9.44
CA LYS A 67 4.39 -8.75 -9.82
C LYS A 67 2.91 -8.98 -9.48
N SER A 68 2.57 -10.10 -8.85
CA SER A 68 1.16 -10.38 -8.49
C SER A 68 0.72 -9.53 -7.30
N THR A 69 -0.56 -9.15 -7.27
CA THR A 69 -1.14 -8.37 -6.16
C THR A 69 -1.03 -9.10 -4.81
N HIS A 70 -0.98 -10.44 -4.80
CA HIS A 70 -0.75 -11.24 -3.59
C HIS A 70 0.67 -11.11 -3.03
N VAL A 71 1.65 -10.81 -3.89
CA VAL A 71 3.03 -10.62 -3.45
C VAL A 71 3.25 -9.17 -3.03
N VAL A 72 2.80 -8.24 -3.85
CA VAL A 72 3.06 -6.80 -3.66
C VAL A 72 2.10 -6.18 -2.63
N GLY A 73 0.93 -6.76 -2.46
CA GLY A 73 -0.13 -6.30 -1.56
C GLY A 73 0.32 -6.08 -0.12
N PRO A 74 0.91 -7.09 0.55
CA PRO A 74 1.46 -6.95 1.89
C PRO A 74 2.46 -5.79 2.03
N ALA A 75 3.37 -5.64 1.07
CA ALA A 75 4.38 -4.57 1.11
C ALA A 75 3.75 -3.18 0.96
N VAL A 76 2.74 -3.05 0.09
CA VAL A 76 1.98 -1.81 -0.09
C VAL A 76 1.18 -1.48 1.16
N TYR A 77 0.44 -2.45 1.67
CA TYR A 77 -0.46 -2.28 2.80
C TYR A 77 0.29 -1.96 4.10
N ASN A 78 1.40 -2.65 4.37
CA ASN A 78 2.24 -2.42 5.56
C ASN A 78 2.94 -1.05 5.56
N ARG A 79 2.99 -0.38 4.42
CA ARG A 79 3.51 0.98 4.31
C ARG A 79 2.46 2.03 4.61
N LEU A 80 1.18 1.73 4.43
CA LEU A 80 0.13 2.71 4.63
C LEU A 80 0.15 3.29 6.06
N PRO A 81 -0.22 4.57 6.23
CA PRO A 81 -0.29 5.17 7.55
C PRO A 81 -1.30 4.46 8.44
N ASP A 82 -1.03 4.44 9.74
CA ASP A 82 -1.92 3.80 10.72
C ASP A 82 -3.34 4.37 10.70
N HIS A 83 -3.49 5.68 10.46
CA HIS A 83 -4.82 6.29 10.35
C HIS A 83 -5.62 5.78 9.14
N VAL A 84 -4.95 5.27 8.09
CA VAL A 84 -5.61 4.64 6.93
C VAL A 84 -5.96 3.19 7.28
N THR A 85 -5.01 2.41 7.82
CA THR A 85 -5.21 0.98 8.11
C THR A 85 -6.16 0.74 9.29
N ALA A 86 -6.24 1.67 10.25
CA ALA A 86 -7.19 1.64 11.37
C ALA A 86 -8.63 2.05 10.98
N ALA A 87 -8.91 2.31 9.70
CA ALA A 87 -10.25 2.66 9.24
C ALA A 87 -11.25 1.51 9.53
N PRO A 88 -12.45 1.82 10.08
CA PRO A 88 -13.39 0.79 10.53
C PRO A 88 -14.13 0.08 9.38
N SER A 89 -14.26 0.74 8.22
CA SER A 89 -14.98 0.22 7.06
C SER A 89 -14.17 0.36 5.78
N LEU A 90 -14.48 -0.47 4.78
CA LEU A 90 -13.82 -0.39 3.47
C LEU A 90 -14.04 0.98 2.79
N THR A 91 -15.21 1.58 2.98
CA THR A 91 -15.50 2.92 2.47
C THR A 91 -14.63 3.98 3.14
N SER A 92 -14.49 3.93 4.46
CA SER A 92 -13.62 4.84 5.21
C SER A 92 -12.15 4.65 4.81
N PHE A 93 -11.71 3.40 4.64
CA PHE A 93 -10.38 3.06 4.14
C PHE A 93 -10.12 3.66 2.76
N LYS A 94 -11.03 3.46 1.80
CA LYS A 94 -10.94 4.01 0.43
C LYS A 94 -10.83 5.53 0.46
N ASN A 95 -11.66 6.21 1.27
CA ASN A 95 -11.65 7.66 1.34
C ASN A 95 -10.33 8.19 1.93
N ARG A 96 -9.88 7.64 3.06
CA ARG A 96 -8.62 8.05 3.70
C ARG A 96 -7.41 7.79 2.81
N LEU A 97 -7.36 6.61 2.18
CA LEU A 97 -6.28 6.27 1.25
C LEU A 97 -6.27 7.21 0.03
N LYS A 98 -7.44 7.51 -0.54
CA LYS A 98 -7.54 8.43 -1.68
C LYS A 98 -7.01 9.83 -1.30
N THR A 99 -7.36 10.35 -0.12
CA THR A 99 -6.84 11.63 0.36
C THR A 99 -5.33 11.63 0.43
N VAL A 100 -4.73 10.62 1.07
CA VAL A 100 -3.26 10.50 1.20
C VAL A 100 -2.58 10.43 -0.16
N LEU A 101 -3.14 9.68 -1.11
CA LEU A 101 -2.55 9.52 -2.43
C LEU A 101 -2.66 10.79 -3.30
N VAL A 102 -3.78 11.52 -3.19
CA VAL A 102 -3.95 12.81 -3.89
C VAL A 102 -2.97 13.86 -3.36
N GLU A 103 -2.77 13.94 -2.05
CA GLU A 103 -1.87 14.92 -1.43
C GLU A 103 -0.39 14.68 -1.75
N ARG A 104 -0.01 13.43 -2.04
CA ARG A 104 1.38 13.02 -2.29
C ARG A 104 1.77 13.01 -3.77
N ASP A 105 0.80 12.97 -4.67
CA ASP A 105 0.97 13.16 -6.11
C ASP A 105 2.14 12.34 -6.72
N LEU A 106 2.01 11.02 -6.60
CA LEU A 106 3.03 10.03 -7.00
C LEU A 106 3.13 9.90 -8.52
N TYR A 107 4.32 10.06 -9.10
CA TYR A 107 4.54 9.84 -10.54
C TYR A 107 5.25 8.53 -10.85
N LEU A 108 5.89 7.93 -9.84
CA LEU A 108 6.53 6.63 -9.95
C LEU A 108 6.06 5.71 -8.82
N TYR A 109 6.03 4.42 -9.10
CA TYR A 109 5.65 3.42 -8.10
C TYR A 109 6.75 3.27 -7.03
N GLU A 110 8.00 3.49 -7.44
CA GLU A 110 9.20 3.44 -6.62
C GLU A 110 9.23 4.55 -5.56
N GLU A 111 8.61 5.71 -5.85
CA GLU A 111 8.47 6.82 -4.88
C GLU A 111 7.67 6.37 -3.66
N PHE A 112 6.60 5.61 -3.88
CA PHE A 112 5.81 5.02 -2.81
C PHE A 112 6.56 3.93 -2.05
N LEU A 113 7.44 3.20 -2.74
CA LEU A 113 8.25 2.15 -2.14
C LEU A 113 9.55 2.65 -1.49
N SER A 114 9.86 3.94 -1.57
CA SER A 114 11.04 4.52 -0.93
C SER A 114 10.86 4.61 0.59
N LYS A 115 11.95 4.45 1.35
CA LYS A 115 11.93 4.46 2.84
C LYS A 115 11.41 5.76 3.44
N HIS A 116 11.43 6.88 2.69
CA HIS A 116 10.99 8.20 3.15
C HIS A 116 9.49 8.48 2.93
N PHE A 117 8.71 7.53 2.42
CA PHE A 117 7.34 7.84 2.00
C PHE A 117 6.33 7.99 3.16
N PHE A 118 6.59 7.38 4.32
CA PHE A 118 5.69 7.40 5.49
C PHE A 118 6.39 7.61 6.85
N LEU A 119 7.67 8.01 6.85
CA LEU A 119 8.42 8.40 8.05
C LEU A 119 8.32 9.90 8.29
#